data_AF-A0A316AES1-F1
#
_entry.id   AF-A0A316AES1-F1
#
_cell.length_a   1.000
_cell.length_b   1.000
_cell.length_c   1.000
_cell.angle_alpha   90.00
_cell.angle_beta   90.00
_cell.angle_gamma   90.00
#
_symmetry.space_group_name_H-M   'P 1'
#
loop_
_entity.id
_entity.type
_entity.pdbx_description
1 polymer ?
#
loop_
_entity_poly.entity_id
_entity_poly.type
_entity_poly.pdbx_seq_one_letter_code
_entity_poly.pdbx_strand_id
1 'polypeptide(L)' 'KVTKGPGSAKAGLAMAFKLIEAAQCRWRAITAPHLVALVRAGVVFEAGKRVERPDELGEAGASAAEQALPTAA' A
#
# COMPACT_ATOMS: atom_id res chain seq x y z
N LYS A 1 15.92 32.65 -19.34
CA LYS A 1 14.49 33.05 -19.41
C LYS A 1 14.01 33.28 -17.98
N VAL A 2 13.77 34.53 -17.58
CA VAL A 2 13.33 34.88 -16.22
C VAL A 2 11.80 34.91 -16.20
N THR A 3 11.18 34.12 -15.32
CA THR A 3 9.73 34.21 -15.12
C THR A 3 9.43 35.41 -14.24
N LYS A 4 8.41 36.19 -14.62
CA LYS A 4 7.95 37.29 -13.78
C LYS A 4 7.21 36.68 -12.58
N GLY A 5 7.75 36.88 -11.38
CA GLY A 5 7.09 36.48 -10.14
C GLY A 5 5.76 37.22 -9.93
N PRO A 6 5.03 36.92 -8.85
CA PRO A 6 3.63 37.34 -8.65
C PRO A 6 3.39 38.86 -8.52
N GLY A 7 4.41 39.71 -8.63
CA GLY A 7 4.28 41.17 -8.64
C GLY A 7 4.01 41.81 -7.28
N SER A 8 3.54 41.05 -6.29
CA SER A 8 3.40 41.48 -4.88
C SER A 8 3.29 40.27 -3.93
N ALA A 9 3.52 40.49 -2.64
CA ALA A 9 3.38 39.45 -1.61
C ALA A 9 1.96 38.88 -1.52
N LYS A 10 0.94 39.75 -1.58
CA LYS A 10 -0.49 39.34 -1.57
C LYS A 10 -0.84 38.47 -2.76
N ALA A 11 -0.38 38.84 -3.96
CA ALA A 11 -0.61 38.06 -5.17
C ALA A 11 0.07 36.68 -5.11
N GLY A 12 1.26 36.59 -4.53
CA GLY A 12 1.96 35.32 -4.32
C GLY A 12 1.21 34.38 -3.38
N LEU A 13 0.72 34.90 -2.26
CA LEU A 13 -0.09 34.14 -1.30
C LEU A 13 -1.40 33.64 -1.92
N ALA A 14 -2.10 34.49 -2.68
CA ALA A 14 -3.31 34.09 -3.38
C ALA A 14 -3.05 32.98 -4.42
N MET A 15 -1.91 33.03 -5.11
CA MET A 15 -1.49 31.95 -6.02
C MET A 15 -1.22 30.65 -5.29
N ALA A 16 -0.45 30.68 -4.19
CA ALA A 16 -0.14 29.50 -3.41
C ALA A 16 -1.40 28.84 -2.84
N PHE A 17 -2.33 29.64 -2.31
CA PHE A 17 -3.62 29.16 -1.80
C PHE A 17 -4.41 28.42 -2.89
N LYS A 18 -4.58 29.04 -4.06
CA LYS A 18 -5.32 28.43 -5.17
C LYS A 18 -4.67 27.15 -5.68
N LEU A 19 -3.34 27.08 -5.68
CA LEU A 19 -2.62 25.87 -6.07
C LEU A 19 -2.86 24.72 -5.08
N ILE A 20 -2.86 25.01 -3.77
CA ILE A 20 -3.15 24.03 -2.73
C ILE A 20 -4.61 23.58 -2.80
N GLU A 21 -5.55 24.51 -2.97
CA GLU A 21 -6.97 24.23 -3.12
C GLU A 21 -7.25 23.34 -4.33
N ALA A 22 -6.66 23.65 -5.49
CA ALA A 22 -6.77 22.82 -6.69
C ALA A 22 -6.16 21.42 -6.49
N ALA A 23 -5.05 21.31 -5.74
CA ALA A 23 -4.43 20.03 -5.42
C ALA A 23 -5.33 19.19 -4.50
N GLN A 24 -6.00 19.81 -3.52
CA GLN A 24 -6.93 19.12 -2.62
C GLN A 24 -8.10 18.48 -3.37
N CYS A 25 -8.70 19.18 -4.34
CA CYS A 25 -9.78 18.61 -5.15
C CYS A 25 -9.32 17.44 -6.03
N ARG A 26 -8.03 17.41 -6.38
CA ARG A 26 -7.47 16.43 -7.31
C ARG A 26 -6.86 15.21 -6.62
N TRP A 27 -6.47 15.31 -5.34
CA TRP A 27 -5.94 14.18 -4.60
C TRP A 27 -7.06 13.35 -3.97
N ARG A 28 -7.02 12.03 -4.21
CA ARG A 28 -7.89 11.06 -3.55
C ARG A 28 -7.11 10.41 -2.41
N ALA A 29 -7.63 10.50 -1.19
CA ALA A 29 -7.04 9.79 -0.07
C ALA A 29 -7.09 8.28 -0.34
N ILE A 30 -5.96 7.61 -0.13
CA ILE A 30 -5.89 6.15 -0.22
C ILE A 30 -6.56 5.60 1.03
N THR A 31 -7.69 4.89 0.85
CA THR A 31 -8.51 4.36 1.96
C THR A 31 -7.84 3.22 2.72
N ALA A 32 -6.81 2.59 2.14
CA ALA A 32 -6.09 1.47 2.72
C ALA A 32 -4.57 1.72 2.71
N PRO A 33 -4.05 2.66 3.52
CA PRO A 33 -2.62 2.98 3.55
C PRO A 33 -1.75 1.78 3.96
N HIS A 34 -2.29 0.87 4.78
CA HIS A 34 -1.62 -0.37 5.18
C HIS A 34 -1.37 -1.34 4.01
N LEU A 35 -2.15 -1.25 2.92
CA LEU A 35 -1.95 -2.07 1.72
C LEU A 35 -0.91 -1.45 0.75
N VAL A 36 -0.57 -0.17 0.90
CA VAL A 36 0.34 0.54 -0.01
C VAL A 36 1.75 -0.07 0.03
N ALA A 37 2.21 -0.55 1.18
CA ALA A 37 3.49 -1.25 1.28
C ALA A 37 3.52 -2.53 0.43
N LEU A 38 2.42 -3.29 0.43
CA LEU A 38 2.27 -4.53 -0.34
C LEU A 38 2.17 -4.25 -1.85
N VAL A 39 1.44 -3.21 -2.25
CA VAL A 39 1.37 -2.76 -3.65
C VAL A 39 2.76 -2.32 -4.14
N ARG A 40 3.51 -1.58 -3.31
CA ARG A 40 4.89 -1.16 -3.65
C ARG A 40 5.85 -2.35 -3.76
N ALA A 41 5.60 -3.42 -3.02
CA ALA A 41 6.37 -4.66 -3.11
C ALA A 41 5.98 -5.53 -4.33
N GLY A 42 5.03 -5.10 -5.16
CA GLY A 42 4.62 -5.82 -6.37
C GLY A 42 3.56 -6.91 -6.16
N VAL A 43 2.90 -6.95 -5.00
CA VAL A 43 1.81 -7.89 -4.73
C VAL A 43 0.58 -7.55 -5.57
N VAL A 44 -0.04 -8.56 -6.18
CA VAL A 44 -1.23 -8.38 -7.04
C VAL A 44 -2.50 -8.27 -6.18
N PHE A 45 -3.33 -7.28 -6.51
CA PHE A 45 -4.62 -7.03 -5.86
C PHE A 45 -5.75 -7.02 -6.90
N GLU A 46 -6.85 -7.68 -6.58
CA GLU A 46 -8.11 -7.58 -7.32
C GLU A 46 -9.20 -7.02 -6.39
N ALA A 47 -9.86 -5.95 -6.81
CA ALA A 47 -10.90 -5.26 -6.03
C ALA A 47 -10.51 -4.94 -4.57
N GLY A 48 -9.22 -4.66 -4.31
CA GLY A 48 -8.71 -4.35 -2.97
C GLY A 48 -8.43 -5.56 -2.08
N LYS A 49 -8.60 -6.78 -2.59
CA LYS A 49 -8.19 -8.02 -1.91
C LYS A 49 -6.89 -8.52 -2.52
N ARG A 50 -5.94 -8.92 -1.67
CA ARG A 50 -4.71 -9.58 -2.12
C ARG A 50 -5.10 -10.89 -2.79
N VAL A 51 -4.67 -11.09 -4.03
CA VAL A 51 -4.80 -12.39 -4.70
C VAL A 51 -3.67 -13.26 -4.18
N GLU A 52 -3.99 -14.25 -3.36
CA GLU A 52 -3.06 -15.33 -3.07
C GLU A 52 -3.04 -16.27 -4.27
N ARG A 53 -1.84 -16.56 -4.80
CA ARG A 53 -1.66 -17.70 -5.69
C ARG A 53 -1.76 -18.95 -4.81
N PRO A 54 -2.74 -19.85 -4.99
CA PRO A 54 -2.60 -21.20 -4.48
C PRO A 54 -1.48 -21.87 -5.29
N ASP A 55 -0.67 -22.67 -4.61
CA ASP A 55 0.53 -23.38 -5.10
C ASP A 55 1.82 -22.57 -4.99
N GLU A 56 2.42 -22.59 -3.79
CA GLU A 56 3.81 -23.08 -3.53
C GLU A 56 4.06 -23.37 -2.02
N LEU A 57 3.06 -23.79 -1.22
CA LEU A 57 3.28 -24.34 0.13
C LEU A 57 2.32 -25.50 0.43
N GLY A 58 2.27 -26.47 -0.49
CA GLY A 58 1.91 -27.83 -0.16
C GLY A 58 3.18 -28.57 0.27
N GLU A 59 3.14 -29.21 1.43
CA GLU A 59 4.14 -30.12 1.99
C GLU A 59 5.33 -29.51 2.76
N ALA A 60 5.06 -29.08 4.00
CA ALA A 60 5.84 -29.55 5.15
C ALA A 60 5.13 -29.21 6.46
N GLY A 61 4.61 -30.23 7.14
CA GLY A 61 4.43 -30.17 8.60
C GLY A 61 3.01 -30.19 9.15
N ALA A 62 2.10 -31.03 8.63
CA ALA A 62 0.94 -31.48 9.40
C ALA A 62 0.34 -32.78 8.83
N SER A 63 1.03 -33.92 9.03
CA SER A 63 0.35 -35.21 9.05
C SER A 63 0.40 -35.78 10.46
N ALA A 64 -0.79 -35.92 11.03
CA ALA A 64 -1.06 -36.50 12.32
C ALA A 64 -0.60 -37.97 12.40
N ALA A 65 -0.23 -38.36 13.61
CA ALA A 65 -0.39 -39.70 14.19
C ALA A 65 0.29 -40.88 13.46
N GLU A 66 1.55 -41.13 13.84
CA GLU A 66 2.11 -42.48 13.83
C GLU A 66 2.33 -42.92 15.29
N GLN A 67 1.28 -43.55 15.85
CA GLN A 67 1.32 -44.79 16.63
C GLN A 67 2.07 -44.84 17.99
N ALA A 68 1.38 -45.43 18.96
CA ALA A 68 1.75 -45.57 20.35
C ALA A 68 2.74 -46.73 20.64
N LEU A 69 3.71 -46.44 21.53
CA LEU A 69 4.35 -47.27 22.61
C LEU A 69 5.10 -48.58 22.25
N PRO A 70 6.13 -49.03 23.02
CA PRO A 70 6.15 -49.08 24.49
C PRO A 70 7.48 -48.79 25.24
N THR A 71 7.34 -48.68 26.56
CA THR A 71 8.34 -48.92 27.62
C THR A 71 9.42 -49.96 27.29
N ALA A 72 10.70 -49.62 27.47
CA ALA A 72 11.74 -50.38 28.20
C ALA A 72 13.17 -49.96 27.77
N ALA A 73 13.97 -49.46 28.71
CA ALA A 73 15.38 -49.81 28.97
C ALA A 73 15.91 -48.96 30.14
#